data_AF-F9EQX0-F1
#
_entry.id   AF-F9EQX0-F1
#
_cell.length_a   1.000
_cell.length_b   1.000
_cell.length_c   1.000
_cell.angle_alpha   90.00
_cell.angle_beta   90.00
_cell.angle_gamma   90.00
#
_symmetry.space_group_name_H-M   'P 1'
#
loop_
_entity.id
_entity.type
_entity.pdbx_description
1 polymer ?
#
loop_
_entity_poly.entity_id
_entity_poly.type
_entity_poly.pdbx_seq_one_letter_code
_entity_poly.pdbx_strand_id
1 'polypeptide(L)'
;MMRAIGDQVAKNPEYLSILDKKAIKNGKIDDKTQVEQVSVMNKLLNDALRAKGYKGPDIKMVLTDVTDPNGPYYTDTLTNTVVFDRTMLANANRDEILNALGHEFGHYSKEDNKTGTQTIANYSGEKLEDRTKGMVSKEATEDTLAAIRNNKNVITGEKGKKLAESIPMERREYKIYQMSRPLDYSNAYYNYKNAKGILQNSFTGGNYLFRRALGLGTHGYALVIPDDQDRFFKDGKLR
;
A
#
# COMPACT_ATOMS: atom_id res chain seq x y z
N MET A 1 -0.95 17.67 13.94
CA MET A 1 -0.41 16.44 13.32
C MET A 1 -0.72 16.33 11.83
N MET A 2 -1.87 15.92 11.30
CA MET A 2 -2.03 15.68 9.84
C MET A 2 -2.12 16.91 8.90
N ARG A 3 -1.89 18.14 9.37
CA ARG A 3 -1.94 19.34 8.51
C ARG A 3 -0.98 19.24 7.32
N ALA A 4 0.25 18.79 7.54
CA ALA A 4 1.31 18.89 6.53
C ALA A 4 0.98 18.25 5.15
N ILE A 5 0.68 16.94 5.05
CA ILE A 5 0.42 16.33 3.73
C ILE A 5 -0.85 16.88 3.10
N GLY A 6 -1.96 16.96 3.85
CA GLY A 6 -3.20 17.53 3.33
C GLY A 6 -3.04 18.99 2.86
N ASP A 7 -2.19 19.77 3.54
CA ASP A 7 -1.89 21.15 3.14
C ASP A 7 -0.98 21.18 1.89
N GLN A 8 -0.07 20.20 1.72
CA GLN A 8 0.70 20.06 0.48
C GLN A 8 -0.19 19.64 -0.70
N VAL A 9 -1.14 18.74 -0.48
CA VAL A 9 -2.14 18.35 -1.48
C VAL A 9 -3.00 19.56 -1.86
N ALA A 10 -3.49 20.33 -0.89
CA ALA A 10 -4.29 21.53 -1.13
C ALA A 10 -3.52 22.61 -1.90
N LYS A 11 -2.21 22.74 -1.68
CA LYS A 11 -1.33 23.66 -2.44
C LYS A 11 -1.06 23.16 -3.88
N ASN A 12 -1.19 21.87 -4.11
CA ASN A 12 -0.87 21.23 -5.40
C ASN A 12 -2.05 20.36 -5.86
N PRO A 13 -3.22 20.97 -6.19
CA PRO A 13 -4.42 20.20 -6.58
C PRO A 13 -4.23 19.38 -7.86
N GLU A 14 -3.19 19.71 -8.66
CA GLU A 14 -2.77 18.95 -9.84
C GLU A 14 -2.28 17.55 -9.50
N TYR A 15 -1.73 17.34 -8.31
CA TYR A 15 -1.23 16.04 -7.87
C TYR A 15 -2.34 15.02 -7.69
N LEU A 16 -3.54 15.45 -7.27
CA LEU A 16 -4.69 14.56 -7.16
C LEU A 16 -5.08 13.98 -8.52
N SER A 17 -5.04 14.79 -9.59
CA SER A 17 -5.36 14.28 -10.92
C SER A 17 -4.36 13.23 -11.43
N ILE A 18 -3.10 13.33 -11.01
CA ILE A 18 -2.06 12.35 -11.34
C ILE A 18 -2.30 11.05 -10.55
N LEU A 19 -2.62 11.15 -9.26
CA LEU A 19 -2.92 9.99 -8.42
C LEU A 19 -4.20 9.26 -8.86
N ASP A 20 -5.18 9.99 -9.40
CA ASP A 20 -6.44 9.44 -9.95
C ASP A 20 -6.27 8.68 -11.28
N LYS A 21 -5.13 8.82 -11.98
CA LYS A 21 -4.92 8.13 -13.26
C LYS A 21 -4.88 6.62 -13.05
N LYS A 22 -5.58 5.88 -13.92
CA LYS A 22 -5.44 4.43 -13.99
C LYS A 22 -4.07 4.07 -14.59
N ALA A 23 -3.25 3.40 -13.78
CA ALA A 23 -1.96 2.87 -14.20
C ALA A 23 -2.08 1.57 -15.01
N ILE A 24 -3.25 0.91 -15.03
CA ILE A 24 -3.51 -0.24 -15.90
C ILE A 24 -4.29 0.22 -17.14
N LYS A 25 -3.69 0.04 -18.31
CA LYS A 25 -4.27 0.36 -19.62
C LYS A 25 -4.23 -0.89 -20.50
N ASN A 26 -5.39 -1.31 -21.01
CA ASN A 26 -5.52 -2.51 -21.86
C ASN A 26 -4.88 -3.77 -21.25
N GLY A 27 -5.04 -3.97 -19.94
CA GLY A 27 -4.49 -5.11 -19.22
C GLY A 27 -2.97 -5.08 -19.00
N LYS A 28 -2.29 -3.97 -19.31
CA LYS A 28 -0.86 -3.78 -19.08
C LYS A 28 -0.62 -2.59 -18.16
N ILE A 29 0.45 -2.67 -17.38
CA ILE A 29 0.93 -1.55 -16.56
C ILE A 29 1.52 -0.48 -17.46
N ASP A 30 1.08 0.77 -17.27
CA ASP A 30 1.64 1.96 -17.88
C ASP A 30 2.72 2.55 -16.96
N ASP A 31 3.96 2.17 -17.23
CA ASP A 31 5.12 2.56 -16.43
C ASP A 31 5.27 4.07 -16.28
N LYS A 32 4.90 4.83 -17.32
CA LYS A 32 4.96 6.30 -17.29
C LYS A 32 4.00 6.85 -16.23
N THR A 33 2.77 6.34 -16.20
CA THR A 33 1.78 6.76 -15.20
C THR A 33 2.22 6.36 -13.78
N GLN A 34 2.79 5.16 -13.61
CA GLN A 34 3.27 4.74 -12.28
C GLN A 34 4.43 5.61 -11.77
N VAL A 35 5.39 5.93 -12.64
CA VAL A 35 6.49 6.82 -12.26
C VAL A 35 5.95 8.19 -11.87
N GLU A 36 4.97 8.74 -12.60
CA GLU A 36 4.31 10.00 -12.23
C GLU A 36 3.65 9.90 -10.85
N GLN A 37 2.91 8.82 -10.56
CA GLN A 37 2.25 8.61 -9.27
C GLN A 37 3.25 8.49 -8.11
N VAL A 38 4.28 7.66 -8.24
CA VAL A 38 5.33 7.50 -7.20
C VAL A 38 6.10 8.80 -7.00
N SER A 39 6.36 9.56 -8.06
CA SER A 39 7.00 10.87 -7.95
C SER A 39 6.15 11.89 -7.21
N VAL A 40 4.83 11.88 -7.41
CA VAL A 40 3.89 12.71 -6.63
C VAL A 40 3.90 12.28 -5.16
N MET A 41 3.81 10.97 -4.87
CA MET A 41 3.91 10.45 -3.52
C MET A 41 5.21 10.91 -2.84
N ASN A 42 6.35 10.75 -3.53
CA ASN A 42 7.65 11.13 -3.02
C ASN A 42 7.71 12.62 -2.67
N LYS A 43 7.19 13.47 -3.55
CA LYS A 43 7.19 14.92 -3.35
C LYS A 43 6.28 15.33 -2.20
N LEU A 44 5.06 14.80 -2.13
CA LEU A 44 4.14 15.06 -1.02
C LEU A 44 4.73 14.63 0.33
N LEU A 45 5.39 13.46 0.40
CA LEU A 45 6.06 12.99 1.61
C LEU A 45 7.17 13.94 2.04
N ASN A 46 8.13 14.19 1.16
CA ASN A 46 9.29 15.01 1.48
C ASN A 46 8.89 16.46 1.81
N ASP A 47 7.99 17.08 1.04
CA ASP A 47 7.52 18.44 1.30
C ASP A 47 6.80 18.54 2.66
N ALA A 48 6.02 17.52 3.03
CA ALA A 48 5.38 17.46 4.33
C ALA A 48 6.40 17.28 5.47
N LEU A 49 7.40 16.42 5.30
CA LEU A 49 8.46 16.20 6.28
C LEU A 49 9.30 17.47 6.48
N ARG A 50 9.66 18.16 5.40
CA ARG A 50 10.38 19.45 5.45
C ARG A 50 9.57 20.53 6.17
N ALA A 51 8.27 20.63 5.87
CA ALA A 51 7.38 21.55 6.58
C ALA A 51 7.28 21.25 8.08
N LYS A 52 7.55 20.02 8.50
CA LYS A 52 7.64 19.59 9.90
C LYS A 52 9.05 19.63 10.49
N GLY A 53 10.03 20.19 9.77
CA GLY A 53 11.38 20.35 10.27
C GLY A 53 12.21 19.06 10.29
N TYR A 54 11.82 18.03 9.52
CA TYR A 54 12.68 16.87 9.29
C TYR A 54 14.00 17.33 8.63
N LYS A 55 15.13 16.98 9.26
CA LYS A 55 16.48 17.38 8.84
C LYS A 55 17.29 16.27 8.18
N GLY A 56 16.75 15.05 8.08
CA GLY A 56 17.43 13.93 7.45
C GLY A 56 17.49 14.06 5.91
N PRO A 57 18.19 13.13 5.22
CA PRO A 57 18.20 13.09 3.76
C PRO A 57 16.79 12.85 3.22
N ASP A 58 16.56 13.24 1.97
CA ASP A 58 15.26 12.98 1.32
C ASP A 58 14.96 11.48 1.31
N ILE A 59 13.68 11.17 1.52
CA ILE A 59 13.19 9.80 1.42
C ILE A 59 13.20 9.38 -0.04
N LYS A 60 13.75 8.19 -0.31
CA LYS A 60 13.77 7.56 -1.64
C LYS A 60 12.57 6.64 -1.77
N MET A 61 11.96 6.62 -2.96
CA MET A 61 10.91 5.67 -3.31
C MET A 61 11.39 4.77 -4.44
N VAL A 62 11.31 3.47 -4.22
CA VAL A 62 11.68 2.44 -5.18
C VAL A 62 10.41 1.82 -5.73
N LEU A 63 10.31 1.74 -7.05
CA LEU A 63 9.22 1.05 -7.74
C LEU A 63 9.81 -0.13 -8.50
N THR A 64 9.48 -1.34 -8.06
CA THR A 64 10.05 -2.59 -8.61
C THR A 64 9.08 -3.76 -8.46
N ASP A 65 9.41 -4.91 -9.04
CA ASP A 65 8.64 -6.14 -8.84
C ASP A 65 9.14 -6.80 -7.55
N VAL A 66 8.26 -6.97 -6.55
CA VAL A 66 8.62 -7.46 -5.22
C VAL A 66 8.18 -8.90 -5.06
N THR A 67 9.10 -9.77 -4.65
CA THR A 67 8.85 -11.20 -4.38
C THR A 67 8.90 -11.54 -2.89
N ASP A 68 8.86 -10.53 -2.02
CA ASP A 68 8.88 -10.71 -0.57
C ASP A 68 7.57 -11.35 -0.06
N PRO A 69 7.63 -12.49 0.66
CA PRO A 69 6.45 -13.18 1.15
C PRO A 69 5.67 -12.41 2.24
N ASN A 70 6.33 -11.52 2.98
CA ASN A 70 5.73 -10.80 4.10
C ASN A 70 4.83 -9.66 3.63
N GLY A 71 5.18 -9.01 2.53
CA GLY A 71 4.33 -7.96 1.98
C GLY A 71 4.89 -7.30 0.72
N PRO A 72 4.00 -6.71 -0.09
CA PRO A 72 4.40 -6.07 -1.34
C PRO A 72 5.15 -4.77 -1.09
N TYR A 73 4.84 -4.03 -0.01
CA TYR A 73 5.47 -2.76 0.32
C TYR A 73 6.11 -2.80 1.69
N TYR A 74 7.25 -2.16 1.80
CA TYR A 74 8.00 -2.05 3.03
C TYR A 74 8.89 -0.83 3.04
N THR A 75 9.26 -0.42 4.24
CA THR A 75 10.07 0.75 4.49
C THR A 75 11.29 0.36 5.32
N ASP A 76 12.40 0.97 4.96
CA ASP A 76 13.66 0.88 5.66
C ASP A 76 14.03 2.28 6.16
N THR A 77 13.67 2.56 7.41
CA THR A 77 13.88 3.85 8.07
C THR A 77 15.38 4.16 8.25
N LEU A 78 16.25 3.14 8.29
CA LEU A 78 17.70 3.32 8.39
C LEU A 78 18.27 3.94 7.11
N THR A 79 17.83 3.45 5.94
CA THR A 79 18.31 3.97 4.64
C THR A 79 17.39 5.03 4.02
N ASN A 80 16.28 5.35 4.69
CA ASN A 80 15.23 6.24 4.19
C ASN A 80 14.67 5.79 2.83
N THR A 81 14.42 4.49 2.70
CA THR A 81 13.95 3.88 1.46
C THR A 81 12.58 3.27 1.66
N VAL A 82 11.62 3.67 0.83
CA VAL A 82 10.29 3.07 0.74
C VAL A 82 10.22 2.27 -0.55
N VAL A 83 9.77 1.01 -0.49
CA VAL A 83 9.67 0.12 -1.65
C VAL A 83 8.21 -0.16 -1.95
N PHE A 84 7.84 0.02 -3.22
CA PHE A 84 6.53 -0.28 -3.77
C PHE A 84 6.64 -1.38 -4.85
N ASP A 85 5.81 -2.41 -4.69
CA ASP A 85 5.53 -3.37 -5.75
C ASP A 85 4.73 -2.72 -6.88
N ARG A 86 5.23 -2.89 -8.11
CA ARG A 86 4.62 -2.35 -9.32
C ARG A 86 3.22 -2.85 -9.55
N THR A 87 2.98 -4.14 -9.40
CA THR A 87 1.67 -4.73 -9.71
C THR A 87 0.63 -4.27 -8.71
N MET A 88 0.96 -4.31 -7.43
CA MET A 88 0.05 -3.84 -6.38
C MET A 88 -0.25 -2.35 -6.53
N LEU A 89 0.76 -1.52 -6.85
CA LEU A 89 0.55 -0.08 -6.95
C LEU A 89 -0.27 0.27 -8.19
N ALA A 90 -0.11 -0.47 -9.28
CA ALA A 90 -0.91 -0.28 -10.49
C ALA A 90 -2.41 -0.49 -10.26
N ASN A 91 -2.76 -1.37 -9.31
CA ASN A 91 -4.12 -1.70 -8.95
C ASN A 91 -4.71 -0.79 -7.87
N ALA A 92 -3.88 0.06 -7.24
CA ALA A 92 -4.31 0.96 -6.18
C ALA A 92 -5.12 2.13 -6.74
N ASN A 93 -6.15 2.53 -6.01
CA ASN A 93 -6.85 3.80 -6.25
C ASN A 93 -6.19 4.96 -5.47
N ARG A 94 -6.58 6.20 -5.79
CA ARG A 94 -6.02 7.40 -5.17
C ARG A 94 -6.07 7.37 -3.65
N ASP A 95 -7.20 6.96 -3.08
CA ASP A 95 -7.42 7.00 -1.64
C ASP A 95 -6.49 6.00 -0.93
N GLU A 96 -6.31 4.80 -1.52
CA GLU A 96 -5.35 3.81 -1.03
C GLU A 96 -3.90 4.29 -1.12
N ILE A 97 -3.56 5.03 -2.18
CA ILE A 97 -2.24 5.64 -2.36
C ILE A 97 -1.98 6.72 -1.29
N LEU A 98 -2.95 7.59 -1.04
CA LEU A 98 -2.84 8.64 -0.02
C LEU A 98 -2.80 8.07 1.39
N ASN A 99 -3.59 7.04 1.67
CA ASN A 99 -3.53 6.29 2.91
C ASN A 99 -2.11 5.71 3.12
N ALA A 100 -1.51 5.14 2.06
CA ALA A 100 -0.12 4.69 2.10
C ALA A 100 0.86 5.78 2.46
N LEU A 101 0.71 6.93 1.84
CA LEU A 101 1.57 8.07 2.10
C LEU A 101 1.48 8.58 3.54
N GLY A 102 0.28 8.61 4.12
CA GLY A 102 0.07 9.01 5.51
C GLY A 102 0.71 8.04 6.50
N HIS A 103 0.69 6.73 6.21
CA HIS A 103 1.42 5.72 6.97
C HIS A 103 2.93 5.98 6.93
N GLU A 104 3.51 6.13 5.73
CA GLU A 104 4.95 6.36 5.59
C GLU A 104 5.41 7.65 6.28
N PHE A 105 4.60 8.69 6.22
CA PHE A 105 4.88 9.93 6.94
C PHE A 105 4.97 9.72 8.46
N GLY A 106 4.14 8.84 9.02
CA GLY A 106 4.18 8.49 10.44
C GLY A 106 5.54 7.96 10.89
N HIS A 107 6.24 7.20 10.05
CA HIS A 107 7.58 6.67 10.36
C HIS A 107 8.64 7.76 10.50
N TYR A 108 8.55 8.82 9.69
CA TYR A 108 9.59 9.85 9.61
C TYR A 108 9.27 11.13 10.40
N SER A 109 8.01 11.39 10.72
CA SER A 109 7.60 12.57 11.46
C SER A 109 7.90 12.38 12.96
N LYS A 110 8.83 13.18 13.50
CA LYS A 110 9.18 13.19 14.93
C LYS A 110 8.06 13.71 15.86
N GLU A 111 6.85 13.99 15.37
CA GLU A 111 5.73 14.46 16.21
C GLU A 111 5.18 13.35 17.14
N ASP A 112 5.53 12.07 16.93
CA ASP A 112 5.15 10.94 17.78
C ASP A 112 6.34 10.20 18.40
N ASN A 113 7.40 10.95 18.74
CA ASN A 113 8.52 10.40 19.46
C ASN A 113 8.19 10.16 20.94
N LYS A 114 7.48 9.05 21.21
CA LYS A 114 7.62 8.26 22.45
C LYS A 114 7.56 6.74 22.25
N THR A 115 7.02 6.22 21.14
CA THR A 115 6.88 4.75 20.99
C THR A 115 7.12 4.17 19.58
N GLY A 116 7.15 4.94 18.49
CA GLY A 116 7.43 4.39 17.15
C GLY A 116 6.49 3.23 16.75
N THR A 117 5.23 3.28 17.17
CA THR A 117 4.27 2.16 17.04
C THR A 117 3.46 2.27 15.76
N GLN A 118 3.28 1.16 15.03
CA GLN A 118 2.45 1.04 13.80
C GLN A 118 1.06 1.67 13.92
N THR A 119 0.46 1.66 15.11
CA THR A 119 -0.84 2.27 15.43
C THR A 119 -0.92 3.76 15.06
N ILE A 120 0.19 4.48 15.24
CA ILE A 120 0.26 5.93 15.00
C ILE A 120 0.40 6.24 13.50
N ALA A 121 1.18 5.42 12.78
CA ALA A 121 1.29 5.49 11.33
C ALA A 121 -0.06 5.19 10.66
N ASN A 122 -0.78 4.17 11.12
CA ASN A 122 -2.11 3.81 10.60
C ASN A 122 -3.16 4.91 10.85
N TYR A 123 -3.16 5.51 12.05
CA TYR A 123 -4.00 6.67 12.37
C TYR A 123 -3.72 7.86 11.43
N SER A 124 -2.44 8.06 11.06
CA SER A 124 -1.98 9.09 10.13
C SER A 124 -2.49 8.91 8.70
N GLY A 125 -2.55 7.66 8.21
CA GLY A 125 -3.12 7.29 6.91
C GLY A 125 -4.62 7.57 6.81
N GLU A 126 -5.41 7.04 7.74
CA GLU A 126 -6.88 7.11 7.72
C GLU A 126 -7.39 8.56 7.73
N LYS A 127 -6.82 9.44 8.57
CA LYS A 127 -7.26 10.85 8.57
C LYS A 127 -6.77 11.66 7.37
N LEU A 128 -5.69 11.25 6.71
CA LEU A 128 -5.27 11.91 5.48
C LEU A 128 -6.29 11.60 4.38
N GLU A 129 -6.65 10.32 4.24
CA GLU A 129 -7.68 9.85 3.32
C GLU A 129 -8.99 10.64 3.50
N ASP A 130 -9.52 10.70 4.73
CA ASP A 130 -10.75 11.45 5.05
C ASP A 130 -10.68 12.94 4.66
N ARG A 131 -9.52 13.58 4.84
CA ARG A 131 -9.34 14.99 4.47
C ARG A 131 -9.26 15.20 2.96
N THR A 132 -8.69 14.24 2.24
CA THR A 132 -8.48 14.35 0.79
C THR A 132 -9.68 13.89 -0.03
N LYS A 133 -10.58 13.10 0.57
CA LYS A 133 -11.76 12.50 -0.07
C LYS A 133 -12.68 13.52 -0.75
N GLY A 134 -12.75 14.75 -0.22
CA GLY A 134 -13.56 15.84 -0.76
C GLY A 134 -12.80 16.90 -1.55
N MET A 135 -11.49 16.73 -1.79
CA MET A 135 -10.70 17.73 -2.51
C MET A 135 -10.92 17.62 -4.02
N VAL A 136 -11.09 18.79 -4.67
CA VAL A 136 -11.27 18.87 -6.13
C VAL A 136 -9.90 18.78 -6.81
N SER A 137 -9.76 17.81 -7.72
CA SER A 137 -8.56 17.70 -8.55
C SER A 137 -8.55 18.76 -9.64
N LYS A 138 -7.34 19.24 -9.97
CA LYS A 138 -7.08 20.11 -11.13
C LYS A 138 -6.29 19.31 -12.15
N GLU A 139 -6.53 19.49 -13.44
CA GLU A 139 -5.72 18.82 -14.46
C GLU A 139 -4.26 19.28 -14.37
N ALA A 140 -3.34 18.31 -14.37
CA ALA A 140 -1.91 18.59 -14.29
C ALA A 140 -1.39 19.23 -15.59
N THR A 141 -0.67 20.34 -15.44
CA THR A 141 0.03 20.98 -16.56
C THR A 141 1.25 20.17 -17.00
N GLU A 142 1.71 20.37 -18.23
CA GLU A 142 2.92 19.67 -18.71
C GLU A 142 4.17 20.10 -17.93
N ASP A 143 4.23 21.35 -17.44
CA ASP A 143 5.30 21.82 -16.55
C ASP A 143 5.30 21.05 -15.22
N THR A 144 4.13 20.84 -14.61
CA THR A 144 3.99 19.99 -13.42
C THR A 144 4.43 18.56 -13.71
N LEU A 145 4.00 17.97 -14.84
CA LEU A 145 4.38 16.61 -15.22
C LEU A 145 5.89 16.49 -15.48
N ALA A 146 6.50 17.48 -16.12
CA ALA A 146 7.94 17.53 -16.38
C ALA A 146 8.73 17.60 -15.06
N ALA A 147 8.27 18.39 -14.09
CA ALA A 147 8.91 18.47 -12.77
C ALA A 147 8.82 17.12 -12.02
N ILE A 148 7.65 16.47 -12.04
CA ILE A 148 7.41 15.20 -11.37
C ILE A 148 8.19 14.04 -12.04
N ARG A 149 8.27 14.01 -13.37
CA ARG A 149 9.03 12.96 -14.10
C ARG A 149 10.54 13.03 -13.84
N ASN A 150 11.07 14.20 -13.49
CA ASN A 150 12.50 14.40 -13.21
C ASN A 150 12.88 14.19 -11.72
N ASN A 151 12.03 13.51 -10.94
CA ASN A 151 12.30 13.27 -9.52
C ASN A 151 13.46 12.27 -9.32
N LYS A 152 14.61 12.76 -8.85
CA LYS A 152 15.82 11.97 -8.59
C LYS A 152 15.70 10.99 -7.41
N ASN A 153 14.70 11.18 -6.55
CA ASN A 153 14.45 10.33 -5.40
C ASN A 153 13.51 9.15 -5.73
N VAL A 154 13.02 9.06 -6.96
CA VAL A 154 12.30 7.89 -7.46
C VAL A 154 13.24 7.00 -8.26
N ILE A 155 13.31 5.72 -7.89
CA ILE A 155 14.25 4.76 -8.46
C ILE A 155 13.47 3.57 -9.02
N THR A 156 13.67 3.29 -10.31
CA THR A 156 13.00 2.19 -11.01
C THR A 156 14.00 1.28 -11.72
N GLY A 157 13.51 0.23 -12.39
CA GLY A 157 14.31 -0.69 -13.17
C GLY A 157 15.32 -1.47 -12.34
N GLU A 158 16.45 -1.84 -12.96
CA GLU A 158 17.47 -2.70 -12.35
C GLU A 158 18.12 -2.07 -11.11
N LYS A 159 18.31 -0.74 -11.12
CA LYS A 159 18.85 -0.02 -9.95
C LYS A 159 17.87 -0.07 -8.77
N GLY A 160 16.57 0.07 -9.05
CA GLY A 160 15.53 -0.03 -8.03
C GLY A 160 15.48 -1.45 -7.44
N LYS A 161 15.48 -2.46 -8.31
CA LYS A 161 15.49 -3.88 -7.91
C LYS A 161 16.65 -4.20 -6.97
N LYS A 162 17.88 -3.84 -7.35
CA LYS A 162 19.07 -4.07 -6.51
C LYS A 162 18.98 -3.37 -5.15
N LEU A 163 18.45 -2.15 -5.12
CA LEU A 163 18.28 -1.42 -3.86
C LEU A 163 17.25 -2.12 -2.96
N ALA A 164 16.11 -2.53 -3.51
CA ALA A 164 15.09 -3.29 -2.78
C ALA A 164 15.65 -4.61 -2.21
N GLU A 165 16.35 -5.39 -3.04
CA GLU A 165 16.97 -6.65 -2.64
C GLU A 165 18.08 -6.48 -1.60
N SER A 166 18.77 -5.34 -1.57
CA SER A 166 19.84 -5.06 -0.60
C SER A 166 19.35 -4.76 0.82
N ILE A 167 18.06 -4.54 1.02
CA ILE A 167 17.47 -4.28 2.35
C ILE A 167 17.21 -5.64 3.03
N PRO A 168 17.86 -5.96 4.16
CA PRO A 168 17.63 -7.22 4.87
C PRO A 168 16.19 -7.32 5.39
N MET A 169 15.60 -8.52 5.41
CA MET A 169 14.20 -8.72 5.79
C MET A 169 13.89 -8.26 7.22
N GLU A 170 14.82 -8.45 8.14
CA GLU A 170 14.69 -8.03 9.55
C GLU A 170 14.62 -6.52 9.73
N ARG A 171 15.01 -5.74 8.70
CA ARG A 171 14.94 -4.28 8.70
C ARG A 171 13.73 -3.75 7.93
N ARG A 172 12.97 -4.62 7.26
CA ARG A 172 11.80 -4.24 6.48
C ARG A 172 10.63 -4.02 7.42
N GLU A 173 10.20 -2.77 7.54
CA GLU A 173 8.94 -2.44 8.19
C GLU A 173 7.83 -2.54 7.15
N TYR A 174 7.04 -3.61 7.22
CA TYR A 174 5.98 -3.87 6.26
C TYR A 174 4.79 -2.96 6.47
N LYS A 175 4.29 -2.40 5.37
CA LYS A 175 3.02 -1.71 5.38
C LYS A 175 1.88 -2.72 5.47
N ILE A 176 1.06 -2.57 6.49
CA ILE A 176 -0.17 -3.36 6.65
C ILE A 176 -1.23 -2.73 5.79
N TYR A 177 -1.59 -3.45 4.74
CA TYR A 177 -2.66 -3.06 3.86
C TYR A 177 -4.00 -3.59 4.38
N GLN A 178 -4.96 -2.69 4.56
CA GLN A 178 -6.38 -2.96 4.29
C GLN A 178 -6.68 -3.01 2.77
N MET A 179 -5.69 -3.34 1.93
CA MET A 179 -5.95 -3.77 0.55
C MET A 179 -6.40 -5.22 0.61
N SER A 180 -7.57 -5.45 0.07
CA SER A 180 -8.09 -6.74 -0.33
C SER A 180 -7.00 -7.58 -1.02
N ARG A 181 -6.34 -8.49 -0.28
CA ARG A 181 -5.47 -9.50 -0.92
C ARG A 181 -6.38 -10.46 -1.69
N PRO A 182 -6.15 -10.72 -2.98
CA PRO A 182 -6.82 -11.82 -3.65
C PRO A 182 -6.34 -13.12 -3.00
N LEU A 183 -7.23 -13.74 -2.23
CA LEU A 183 -7.04 -15.07 -1.69
C LEU A 183 -7.50 -16.08 -2.73
N ASP A 184 -6.59 -16.97 -3.11
CA ASP A 184 -6.92 -18.20 -3.83
C ASP A 184 -7.10 -19.32 -2.81
N TYR A 185 -8.36 -19.70 -2.59
CA TYR A 185 -8.75 -20.83 -1.75
C TYR A 185 -9.31 -21.99 -2.58
N SER A 186 -8.94 -22.07 -3.87
CA SER A 186 -9.38 -23.13 -4.78
C SER A 186 -9.12 -24.52 -4.22
N ASN A 187 -7.92 -24.74 -3.66
CA ASN A 187 -7.56 -26.04 -3.10
C ASN A 187 -8.46 -26.42 -1.90
N ALA A 188 -8.72 -25.49 -0.98
CA ALA A 188 -9.63 -25.70 0.15
C ALA A 188 -11.08 -25.93 -0.33
N TYR A 189 -11.52 -25.17 -1.32
CA TYR A 189 -12.86 -25.30 -1.93
C TYR A 189 -13.08 -26.67 -2.57
N TYR A 190 -12.14 -27.14 -3.41
CA TYR A 190 -12.27 -28.44 -4.09
C TYR A 190 -12.10 -29.62 -3.12
N ASN A 191 -11.21 -29.53 -2.14
CA ASN A 191 -11.08 -30.54 -1.09
C ASN A 191 -12.39 -30.69 -0.28
N TYR A 192 -13.03 -29.57 0.07
CA TYR A 192 -14.33 -29.60 0.76
C TYR A 192 -15.48 -30.06 -0.16
N LYS A 193 -15.55 -29.60 -1.42
CA LYS A 193 -16.57 -30.03 -2.40
C LYS A 193 -16.52 -31.54 -2.63
N ASN A 194 -15.32 -32.11 -2.71
CA ASN A 194 -15.12 -33.55 -2.87
C ASN A 194 -15.46 -34.31 -1.58
N ALA A 195 -15.19 -33.75 -0.40
CA ALA A 195 -15.65 -34.29 0.89
C ALA A 195 -17.18 -34.20 1.08
N LYS A 196 -17.83 -33.19 0.49
CA LYS A 196 -19.29 -32.98 0.53
C LYS A 196 -20.09 -34.09 -0.16
N GLY A 197 -19.47 -34.86 -1.06
CA GLY A 197 -20.07 -36.07 -1.63
C GLY A 197 -20.17 -37.23 -0.64
N ILE A 198 -19.42 -37.19 0.48
CA ILE A 198 -19.32 -38.28 1.47
C ILE A 198 -20.08 -37.96 2.77
N LEU A 199 -20.27 -36.68 3.11
CA LEU A 199 -20.74 -36.23 4.44
C LEU A 199 -22.16 -35.64 4.46
N GLN A 200 -23.05 -36.07 3.56
CA GLN A 200 -24.41 -35.51 3.49
C GLN A 200 -25.32 -35.87 4.69
N ASN A 201 -24.90 -36.74 5.61
CA ASN A 201 -25.79 -37.30 6.64
C ASN A 201 -25.46 -37.04 8.12
N SER A 202 -24.52 -36.17 8.48
CA SER A 202 -24.31 -35.90 9.92
C SER A 202 -23.70 -34.52 10.16
N PHE A 203 -24.21 -33.82 11.18
CA PHE A 203 -23.78 -32.51 11.69
C PHE A 203 -24.49 -31.27 11.12
N THR A 204 -25.75 -31.14 11.54
CA THR A 204 -26.34 -29.86 11.96
C THR A 204 -25.44 -29.19 13.02
N GLY A 205 -24.84 -28.02 12.74
CA GLY A 205 -24.25 -27.19 13.81
C GLY A 205 -23.02 -26.32 13.51
N GLY A 206 -22.55 -26.15 12.27
CA GLY A 206 -21.31 -25.43 11.98
C GLY A 206 -21.45 -24.21 11.05
N ASN A 207 -21.36 -23.01 11.63
CA ASN A 207 -20.96 -21.71 11.07
C ASN A 207 -21.72 -21.10 9.86
N TYR A 208 -22.57 -20.12 10.20
CA TYR A 208 -23.22 -19.16 9.29
C TYR A 208 -22.23 -18.40 8.38
N LEU A 209 -20.99 -18.17 8.85
CA LEU A 209 -19.92 -17.53 8.07
C LEU A 209 -19.41 -18.39 6.89
N PHE A 210 -19.34 -19.71 7.05
CA PHE A 210 -18.89 -20.62 5.99
C PHE A 210 -19.93 -20.82 4.89
N ARG A 211 -21.23 -20.80 5.25
CA ARG A 211 -22.33 -20.78 4.26
C ARG A 211 -22.30 -19.52 3.39
N ARG A 212 -21.83 -18.40 3.93
CA ARG A 212 -21.68 -17.14 3.17
C ARG A 212 -20.48 -17.18 2.21
N ALA A 213 -19.38 -17.85 2.60
CA ALA A 213 -18.22 -18.07 1.73
C ALA A 213 -18.51 -18.98 0.52
N LEU A 214 -19.41 -19.97 0.67
CA LEU A 214 -19.88 -20.81 -0.44
C LEU A 214 -20.62 -20.04 -1.55
N GLY A 215 -21.03 -18.79 -1.30
CA GLY A 215 -21.62 -17.90 -2.30
C GLY A 215 -20.61 -17.04 -3.07
N LEU A 216 -19.32 -17.07 -2.71
CA LEU A 216 -18.31 -16.10 -3.20
C LEU A 216 -17.28 -16.69 -4.18
N GLY A 217 -17.43 -17.93 -4.66
CA GLY A 217 -16.52 -18.53 -5.66
C GLY A 217 -15.19 -19.03 -5.07
N THR A 218 -14.24 -19.41 -5.93
CA THR A 218 -12.90 -19.94 -5.53
C THR A 218 -11.87 -18.85 -5.21
N HIS A 219 -12.24 -17.59 -5.44
CA HIS A 219 -11.40 -16.42 -5.25
C HIS A 219 -12.17 -15.38 -4.46
N GLY A 220 -11.48 -14.63 -3.62
CA GLY A 220 -12.07 -13.45 -2.97
C GLY A 220 -11.06 -12.71 -2.15
N TYR A 221 -11.53 -11.77 -1.36
CA TYR A 221 -10.67 -10.77 -0.75
C TYR A 221 -10.78 -10.83 0.77
N ALA A 222 -9.64 -10.94 1.47
CA ALA A 222 -9.60 -10.81 2.92
C ALA A 222 -9.01 -9.48 3.36
N LEU A 223 -9.71 -8.85 4.30
CA LEU A 223 -9.20 -7.75 5.11
C LEU A 223 -8.41 -8.36 6.27
N VAL A 224 -7.09 -8.19 6.30
CA VAL A 224 -6.23 -8.82 7.32
C VAL A 224 -5.69 -7.75 8.27
N ILE A 225 -6.05 -7.87 9.55
CA ILE A 225 -5.52 -7.03 10.64
C ILE A 225 -4.38 -7.80 11.35
N PRO A 226 -3.20 -7.21 11.60
CA PRO A 226 -2.00 -7.90 12.11
C PRO A 226 -2.14 -8.47 13.51
N ASP A 227 -2.82 -7.77 14.41
CA ASP A 227 -3.09 -8.26 15.78
C ASP A 227 -3.99 -9.53 15.77
N ASP A 228 -4.48 -9.91 14.60
CA ASP A 228 -5.32 -11.04 14.29
C ASP A 228 -4.63 -12.05 13.35
N GLN A 229 -3.43 -11.79 12.81
CA GLN A 229 -2.79 -12.68 11.84
C GLN A 229 -2.52 -14.07 12.43
N ASP A 230 -1.98 -14.15 13.65
CA ASP A 230 -1.78 -15.43 14.34
C ASP A 230 -3.10 -16.14 14.70
N ARG A 231 -4.22 -15.40 14.73
CA ARG A 231 -5.56 -15.97 14.95
C ARG A 231 -6.09 -16.65 13.68
N PHE A 232 -5.75 -16.14 12.50
CA PHE A 232 -6.27 -16.62 11.22
C PHE A 232 -5.27 -17.42 10.37
N PHE A 233 -3.97 -17.27 10.61
CA PHE A 233 -2.91 -17.87 9.79
C PHE A 233 -1.87 -18.58 10.66
N LYS A 234 -1.31 -19.67 10.13
CA LYS A 234 -0.15 -20.36 10.69
C LYS A 234 0.74 -20.77 9.52
N ASP A 235 2.03 -20.40 9.57
CA ASP A 235 3.01 -20.71 8.53
C ASP A 235 2.58 -20.23 7.13
N GLY A 236 1.98 -19.03 7.05
CA GLY A 236 1.50 -18.44 5.80
C GLY A 236 0.26 -19.11 5.19
N LYS A 237 -0.34 -20.09 5.88
CA LYS A 237 -1.59 -20.76 5.48
C LYS A 237 -2.72 -20.34 6.39
N LEU A 238 -3.93 -20.17 5.82
CA LEU A 238 -5.14 -19.95 6.60
C LEU A 238 -5.33 -21.16 7.55
N ARG A 239 -5.57 -20.90 8.83
CA ARG A 239 -5.94 -21.93 9.81
C ARG A 239 -7.28 -22.58 9.47
#